data_AF-A0A2N0NIS5-F1
#
_entry.id   AF-A0A2N0NIS5-F1
#
_cell.length_a   1.000
_cell.length_b   1.000
_cell.length_c   1.000
_cell.angle_alpha   90.00
_cell.angle_beta   90.00
_cell.angle_gamma   90.00
#
_symmetry.space_group_name_H-M   'P 1'
#
loop_
_entity.id
_entity.type
_entity.pdbx_description
1 polymer ?
#
loop_
_entity_poly.entity_id
_entity_poly.type
_entity_poly.pdbx_seq_one_letter_code
_entity_poly.pdbx_strand_id
1 'polypeptide(L)'
;SFIYNFTTGDQHGTFWYHSHFMAQYADGLRGALIVHVPDDPYLKEYDYEYVITLSDWHHRRPIPDSPLLSGRSRYNCNGAPDGSKCKPNAPLAVYNVKKNKKYRFRIINTAADAFFIFSIDEYKLKLIESEGIYIKPTIIEKLPI
;
A
#
# COMPACT_ATOMS: atom_id res chain seq x y z
N SER A 1 26.21 6.34 11.32
CA SER A 1 24.80 6.11 11.69
C SER A 1 24.18 7.45 12.06
N PHE A 2 22.86 7.56 11.98
CA PHE A 2 22.10 8.75 12.39
C PHE A 2 20.83 8.29 13.10
N ILE A 3 20.38 9.03 14.12
CA ILE A 3 19.19 8.69 14.92
C ILE A 3 18.06 9.64 14.54
N TYR A 4 16.93 9.09 14.11
CA TYR A 4 15.68 9.81 13.99
C TYR A 4 14.91 9.68 15.32
N ASN A 5 14.73 10.79 16.03
CA ASN A 5 14.00 10.83 17.30
C ASN A 5 12.88 11.89 17.21
N PHE A 6 11.64 11.44 17.19
CA PHE A 6 10.46 12.29 17.09
C PHE A 6 9.27 11.64 17.80
N THR A 7 8.29 12.45 18.17
CA THR A 7 6.98 11.99 18.63
C THR A 7 5.94 12.23 17.54
N THR A 8 4.88 11.44 17.50
CA THR A 8 3.78 11.62 16.55
C THR A 8 2.83 12.74 16.98
N GLY A 9 3.00 13.29 18.19
CA GLY A 9 2.05 14.23 18.79
C GLY A 9 0.65 13.61 18.83
N ASP A 10 -0.33 14.37 18.34
CA ASP A 10 -1.73 13.92 18.24
C ASP A 10 -2.04 13.19 16.91
N GLN A 11 -1.04 13.03 16.04
CA GLN A 11 -1.23 12.34 14.75
C GLN A 11 -1.35 10.83 14.95
N HIS A 12 -2.28 10.25 14.20
CA HIS A 12 -2.56 8.82 14.18
C HIS A 12 -3.08 8.42 12.79
N GLY A 13 -3.20 7.12 12.53
CA GLY A 13 -3.68 6.58 11.27
C GLY A 13 -2.58 5.99 10.40
N THR A 14 -2.76 6.13 9.08
CA THR A 14 -1.98 5.43 8.05
C THR A 14 -0.97 6.36 7.43
N PHE A 15 0.31 6.10 7.70
CA PHE A 15 1.44 6.82 7.10
C PHE A 15 2.40 5.82 6.44
N TRP A 16 3.49 6.37 5.90
CA TRP A 16 4.59 5.61 5.34
C TRP A 16 5.89 6.40 5.48
N TYR A 17 7.01 5.71 5.36
CA TYR A 17 8.33 6.31 5.29
C TYR A 17 9.00 5.89 4.00
N HIS A 18 9.92 6.72 3.53
CA HIS A 18 10.73 6.40 2.36
C HIS A 18 12.06 7.15 2.39
N SER A 19 13.05 6.68 1.63
CA SER A 19 14.26 7.46 1.42
C SER A 19 13.91 8.76 0.71
N HIS A 20 14.43 9.87 1.23
CA HIS A 20 14.32 11.18 0.61
C HIS A 20 15.64 11.63 -0.06
N PHE A 21 16.54 10.67 -0.34
CA PHE A 21 17.77 10.91 -1.04
C PHE A 21 17.68 10.37 -2.47
N MET A 22 17.74 11.27 -3.45
CA MET A 22 17.58 10.96 -4.87
C MET A 22 16.34 10.08 -5.10
N ALA A 23 16.46 9.04 -5.92
CA ALA A 23 15.37 8.13 -6.25
C ALA A 23 15.49 6.76 -5.55
N GLN A 24 16.13 6.70 -4.39
CA GLN A 24 16.34 5.45 -3.65
C GLN A 24 15.03 4.78 -3.20
N TYR A 25 13.97 5.55 -2.96
CA TYR A 25 12.69 4.94 -2.60
C TYR A 25 12.03 4.21 -3.76
N ALA A 26 12.25 4.69 -4.99
CA ALA A 26 11.79 4.01 -6.21
C ALA A 26 12.53 2.67 -6.40
N ASP A 27 13.78 2.57 -5.90
CA ASP A 27 14.54 1.31 -5.83
C ASP A 27 14.10 0.40 -4.66
N GLY A 28 13.10 0.82 -3.88
CA GLY A 28 12.45 -0.01 -2.86
C GLY A 28 12.66 0.42 -1.41
N LEU A 29 13.41 1.48 -1.12
CA LEU A 29 13.56 1.98 0.27
C LEU A 29 12.32 2.79 0.69
N ARG A 30 11.25 2.06 1.02
CA ARG A 30 9.93 2.56 1.43
C ARG A 30 9.22 1.52 2.29
N GLY A 31 8.33 1.96 3.18
CA GLY A 31 7.57 1.08 4.05
C GLY A 31 6.42 1.78 4.75
N ALA A 32 5.44 1.01 5.24
CA ALA A 32 4.32 1.56 5.98
C ALA A 32 4.73 1.99 7.39
N LEU A 33 4.06 3.03 7.89
CA LEU A 33 4.16 3.53 9.26
C LEU A 33 2.74 3.71 9.78
N ILE A 34 2.28 2.79 10.64
CA ILE A 34 0.93 2.86 11.20
C ILE A 34 1.03 3.36 12.64
N VAL A 35 0.24 4.37 12.96
CA VAL A 35 0.18 4.96 14.31
C VAL A 35 -1.22 4.68 14.87
N HIS A 36 -1.33 3.70 15.75
CA HIS A 36 -2.59 3.35 16.41
C HIS A 36 -2.85 4.24 17.62
N VAL A 37 -4.13 4.45 17.94
CA VAL A 37 -4.57 5.14 19.17
C VAL A 37 -5.61 4.31 19.92
N PRO A 38 -5.62 4.32 21.27
CA PRO A 38 -6.57 3.54 22.05
C PRO A 38 -8.04 3.93 21.84
N ASP A 39 -8.30 5.18 21.49
CA ASP A 39 -9.61 5.79 21.33
C ASP A 39 -10.07 5.90 19.87
N ASP A 40 -9.48 5.10 18.98
CA ASP A 40 -9.92 5.02 17.58
C ASP A 40 -11.43 4.70 17.51
N PRO A 41 -12.25 5.62 16.94
CA PRO A 41 -13.70 5.49 16.94
C PRO A 41 -14.19 4.28 16.15
N TYR A 42 -13.37 3.74 15.24
CA TYR A 42 -13.70 2.59 14.41
C TYR A 42 -13.13 1.28 14.95
N LEU A 43 -12.39 1.27 16.07
CA LEU A 43 -11.71 0.07 16.60
C LEU A 43 -12.66 -1.10 16.83
N LYS A 44 -13.93 -0.83 17.16
CA LYS A 44 -14.97 -1.85 17.38
C LYS A 44 -15.76 -2.21 16.11
N GLU A 45 -15.49 -1.55 14.98
CA GLU A 45 -16.21 -1.78 13.72
C GLU A 45 -15.55 -2.83 12.80
N TYR A 46 -14.32 -3.27 13.11
CA TYR A 46 -13.59 -4.29 12.34
C TYR A 46 -13.01 -5.37 13.26
N ASP A 47 -12.82 -6.58 12.70
CA ASP A 47 -12.23 -7.72 13.40
C ASP A 47 -10.73 -7.83 13.14
N TYR A 48 -10.27 -7.38 11.96
CA TYR A 48 -8.90 -7.55 11.48
C TYR A 48 -8.44 -6.32 10.71
N GLU A 49 -7.13 -6.11 10.66
CA GLU A 49 -6.49 -5.02 9.93
C GLU A 49 -5.45 -5.58 8.96
N TYR A 50 -5.41 -5.02 7.75
CA TYR A 50 -4.38 -5.29 6.76
C TYR A 50 -3.78 -3.99 6.24
N VAL A 51 -2.46 -3.98 6.06
CA VAL A 51 -1.76 -2.91 5.35
C VAL A 51 -1.52 -3.37 3.91
N ILE A 52 -1.94 -2.53 2.97
CA ILE A 52 -1.79 -2.73 1.54
C ILE A 52 -0.93 -1.59 1.01
N THR A 53 0.22 -1.92 0.42
CA THR A 53 1.02 -0.94 -0.31
C THR A 53 0.81 -1.15 -1.80
N LEU A 54 0.52 -0.07 -2.51
CA LEU A 54 0.50 0.00 -3.95
C LEU A 54 1.77 0.69 -4.38
N SER A 55 2.50 0.10 -5.31
CA SER A 55 3.74 0.71 -5.77
C SER A 55 4.04 0.32 -7.19
N ASP A 56 4.82 1.11 -7.88
CA ASP A 56 5.35 0.74 -9.19
C ASP A 56 6.78 0.19 -9.07
N TRP A 57 7.17 -0.58 -10.07
CA TRP A 57 8.48 -1.19 -10.15
C TRP A 57 9.09 -1.02 -11.53
N HIS A 58 10.39 -0.75 -11.55
CA HIS A 58 11.14 -0.43 -12.75
C HIS A 58 12.22 -1.50 -12.95
N HIS A 59 12.15 -2.23 -14.05
CA HIS A 59 13.28 -3.01 -14.56
C HIS A 59 14.24 -2.11 -15.34
N ARG A 60 13.68 -1.11 -16.04
CA ARG A 60 14.44 -0.04 -16.70
C ARG A 60 13.74 1.29 -16.45
N ARG A 61 14.48 2.27 -15.93
CA ARG A 61 13.99 3.64 -15.82
C ARG A 61 13.82 4.27 -17.21
N PRO A 62 12.93 5.26 -17.39
CA PRO A 62 12.10 5.91 -16.36
C PRO A 62 10.67 5.35 -16.25
N ILE A 63 10.24 4.47 -17.15
CA ILE A 63 8.85 4.02 -17.22
C ILE A 63 8.64 2.82 -16.30
N PRO A 64 7.59 2.78 -15.47
CA PRO A 64 7.34 1.61 -14.65
C PRO A 64 6.92 0.38 -15.47
N ASP A 65 7.51 -0.76 -15.16
CA ASP A 65 7.29 -2.04 -15.82
C ASP A 65 6.17 -2.87 -15.17
N SER A 66 5.91 -2.66 -13.88
CA SER A 66 4.94 -3.47 -13.14
C SER A 66 4.33 -2.74 -11.95
N PRO A 67 3.01 -2.86 -11.74
CA PRO A 67 2.40 -2.52 -10.47
C PRO A 67 2.67 -3.64 -9.47
N LEU A 68 3.02 -3.31 -8.23
CA LEU A 68 3.18 -4.23 -7.12
C LEU A 68 2.06 -3.98 -6.10
N LEU A 69 1.39 -5.05 -5.69
CA LEU A 69 0.51 -5.09 -4.53
C LEU A 69 1.29 -5.73 -3.38
N SER A 70 1.55 -4.98 -2.32
CA SER A 70 2.39 -5.38 -1.18
C SER A 70 3.71 -6.04 -1.61
N GLY A 71 4.40 -5.40 -2.57
CA GLY A 71 5.70 -5.84 -3.07
C GLY A 71 5.66 -7.03 -4.03
N ARG A 72 4.47 -7.49 -4.46
CA ARG A 72 4.31 -8.66 -5.34
C ARG A 72 3.55 -8.32 -6.60
N SER A 73 3.99 -8.93 -7.70
CA SER A 73 3.33 -8.86 -8.99
C SER A 73 3.77 -10.01 -9.89
N ARG A 74 3.17 -10.07 -11.07
CA ARG A 74 3.62 -10.91 -12.18
C ARG A 74 4.02 -10.03 -13.34
N TYR A 75 5.14 -10.38 -13.95
CA TYR A 75 5.64 -9.73 -15.14
C TYR A 75 5.81 -10.76 -16.26
N ASN A 76 5.62 -10.34 -17.50
CA ASN A 76 5.86 -11.19 -18.66
C ASN A 76 7.36 -11.33 -18.89
N CYS A 77 7.93 -12.50 -18.56
CA CYS A 77 9.37 -12.73 -18.70
C CYS A 77 9.91 -12.63 -20.13
N ASN A 78 9.06 -12.73 -21.17
CA ASN A 78 9.48 -12.49 -22.54
C ASN A 78 9.85 -11.03 -22.81
N GLY A 79 9.37 -10.10 -21.98
CA GLY A 79 9.74 -8.68 -22.03
C GLY A 79 10.90 -8.32 -21.09
N ALA A 80 11.45 -9.28 -20.34
CA ALA A 80 12.47 -9.00 -19.35
C ALA A 80 13.79 -8.58 -20.00
N PRO A 81 14.58 -7.69 -19.37
CA PRO A 81 15.85 -7.27 -19.91
C PRO A 81 16.83 -8.44 -20.13
N ASP A 82 17.66 -8.34 -21.18
CA ASP A 82 18.69 -9.34 -21.45
C ASP A 82 19.62 -9.54 -20.24
N GLY A 83 19.93 -10.80 -19.94
CA GLY A 83 20.73 -11.18 -18.77
C GLY A 83 19.98 -11.15 -17.43
N SER A 84 18.71 -10.76 -17.40
CA SER A 84 17.90 -10.79 -16.18
C SER A 84 17.50 -12.22 -15.78
N LYS A 85 17.36 -12.43 -14.46
CA LYS A 85 16.80 -13.68 -13.90
C LYS A 85 15.30 -13.49 -13.68
N CYS A 86 14.51 -13.70 -14.72
CA CYS A 86 13.05 -13.66 -14.61
C CYS A 86 12.47 -15.03 -14.27
N LYS A 87 11.59 -15.08 -13.27
CA LYS A 87 10.83 -16.29 -12.92
C LYS A 87 9.36 -16.08 -13.30
N PRO A 88 8.80 -16.86 -14.24
CA PRO A 88 7.39 -16.76 -14.56
C PRO A 88 6.54 -17.22 -13.37
N ASN A 89 5.28 -16.78 -13.34
CA ASN A 89 4.30 -17.17 -12.31
C ASN A 89 4.76 -16.87 -10.87
N ALA A 90 5.38 -15.70 -10.66
CA ALA A 90 5.64 -15.20 -9.32
C ALA A 90 4.35 -15.17 -8.47
N PRO A 91 4.45 -15.47 -7.17
CA PRO A 91 3.29 -15.48 -6.29
C PRO A 91 2.71 -14.08 -6.17
N LEU A 92 1.39 -13.98 -6.16
CA LEU A 92 0.68 -12.73 -5.92
C LEU A 92 0.62 -12.44 -4.41
N ALA A 93 0.28 -11.20 -4.05
CA ALA A 93 -0.17 -10.90 -2.69
C ALA A 93 -1.54 -11.54 -2.46
N VAL A 94 -1.72 -12.13 -1.27
CA VAL A 94 -2.95 -12.83 -0.89
C VAL A 94 -3.35 -12.36 0.50
N TYR A 95 -4.58 -11.88 0.64
CA TYR A 95 -5.18 -11.48 1.90
C TYR A 95 -6.26 -12.51 2.28
N ASN A 96 -5.98 -13.32 3.29
CA ASN A 96 -6.88 -14.39 3.69
C ASN A 96 -8.01 -13.85 4.57
N VAL A 97 -9.23 -13.86 4.05
CA VAL A 97 -10.41 -13.39 4.78
C VAL A 97 -11.25 -14.54 5.34
N LYS A 98 -11.93 -14.29 6.45
CA LYS A 98 -12.90 -15.20 7.05
C LYS A 98 -14.31 -14.71 6.73
N LYS A 99 -15.21 -15.64 6.45
CA LYS A 99 -16.63 -15.32 6.23
C LYS A 99 -17.21 -14.57 7.44
N ASN A 100 -18.07 -13.58 7.17
CA ASN A 100 -18.76 -12.76 8.18
C ASN A 100 -17.82 -11.96 9.12
N LYS A 101 -16.61 -11.63 8.65
CA LYS A 101 -15.67 -10.77 9.37
C LYS A 101 -15.45 -9.45 8.63
N LYS A 102 -15.22 -8.38 9.39
CA LYS A 102 -14.96 -7.04 8.87
C LYS A 102 -13.48 -6.73 8.93
N TYR A 103 -12.95 -6.11 7.87
CA TYR A 103 -11.54 -5.83 7.70
C TYR A 103 -11.33 -4.33 7.49
N ARG A 104 -10.36 -3.75 8.20
CA ARG A 104 -9.81 -2.44 7.86
C ARG A 104 -8.62 -2.64 6.93
N PHE A 105 -8.74 -2.16 5.70
CA PHE A 105 -7.63 -2.09 4.75
C PHE A 105 -7.01 -0.69 4.82
N ARG A 106 -5.74 -0.62 5.23
CA ARG A 106 -4.91 0.58 5.20
C ARG A 106 -4.16 0.61 3.88
N ILE A 107 -4.65 1.38 2.93
CA ILE A 107 -4.12 1.42 1.56
C ILE A 107 -3.18 2.61 1.43
N ILE A 108 -1.98 2.37 0.93
CA ILE A 108 -0.93 3.38 0.79
C ILE A 108 -0.40 3.31 -0.64
N ASN A 109 -0.52 4.42 -1.39
CA ASN A 109 0.25 4.56 -2.62
C ASN A 109 1.67 5.00 -2.29
N THR A 110 2.64 4.18 -2.67
CA THR A 110 4.08 4.37 -2.45
C THR A 110 4.84 4.39 -3.77
N ALA A 111 4.14 4.48 -4.91
CA ALA A 111 4.73 4.55 -6.24
C ALA A 111 5.58 5.80 -6.45
N ALA A 112 6.52 5.69 -7.37
CA ALA A 112 7.34 6.82 -7.81
C ALA A 112 6.65 7.67 -8.88
N ASP A 113 5.79 7.06 -9.71
CA ASP A 113 5.11 7.71 -10.82
C ASP A 113 3.65 7.27 -10.96
N ALA A 114 3.34 5.98 -10.69
CA ALA A 114 2.02 5.43 -10.96
C ALA A 114 0.90 5.96 -10.05
N PHE A 115 -0.25 6.24 -10.68
CA PHE A 115 -1.55 6.40 -10.04
C PHE A 115 -2.36 5.11 -10.17
N PHE A 116 -3.11 4.75 -9.14
CA PHE A 116 -3.90 3.53 -9.08
C PHE A 116 -5.39 3.80 -8.91
N ILE A 117 -6.18 2.81 -9.32
CA ILE A 117 -7.58 2.71 -8.96
C ILE A 117 -7.73 1.36 -8.26
N PHE A 118 -7.91 1.39 -6.94
CA PHE A 118 -8.09 0.20 -6.13
C PHE A 118 -9.56 -0.18 -6.01
N SER A 119 -9.87 -1.47 -6.18
CA SER A 119 -11.19 -2.05 -5.93
C SER A 119 -11.05 -3.51 -5.50
N ILE A 120 -12.12 -4.05 -4.90
CA ILE A 120 -12.25 -5.47 -4.59
C ILE A 120 -13.51 -5.93 -5.31
N ASP A 121 -13.39 -6.92 -6.20
CA ASP A 121 -14.51 -7.41 -6.99
C ASP A 121 -15.67 -7.83 -6.08
N GLU A 122 -16.90 -7.47 -6.45
CA GLU A 122 -18.14 -7.77 -5.71
C GLU A 122 -18.26 -7.10 -4.33
N TYR A 123 -17.31 -6.25 -3.91
CA TYR A 123 -17.36 -5.54 -2.63
C TYR A 123 -17.29 -4.02 -2.80
N LYS A 124 -18.11 -3.33 -2.02
CA LYS A 124 -17.98 -1.87 -1.81
C LYS A 124 -17.09 -1.60 -0.61
N LEU A 125 -16.34 -0.50 -0.65
CA LEU A 125 -15.46 -0.04 0.41
C LEU A 125 -16.15 1.07 1.21
N LYS A 126 -16.04 1.02 2.53
CA LYS A 126 -16.42 2.13 3.42
C LYS A 126 -15.16 2.93 3.73
N LEU A 127 -14.97 4.07 3.04
CA LEU A 127 -13.86 4.97 3.30
C LEU A 127 -14.11 5.75 4.60
N ILE A 128 -13.17 5.68 5.54
CA ILE A 128 -13.30 6.25 6.90
C ILE A 128 -12.13 7.15 7.30
N GLU A 129 -11.00 7.07 6.59
CA GLU A 129 -9.75 7.78 6.90
C GLU A 129 -9.07 8.19 5.58
N SER A 130 -8.44 9.37 5.56
CA SER A 130 -7.55 9.85 4.49
C SER A 130 -6.40 10.63 5.11
N GLU A 131 -5.15 10.30 4.78
CA GLU A 131 -3.95 11.00 5.29
C GLU A 131 -3.89 11.16 6.82
N GLY A 132 -4.28 10.11 7.55
CA GLY A 132 -4.32 10.13 9.03
C GLY A 132 -5.50 10.91 9.64
N ILE A 133 -6.42 11.42 8.83
CA ILE A 133 -7.59 12.15 9.29
C ILE A 133 -8.87 11.33 9.07
N TYR A 134 -9.69 11.18 10.10
CA TYR A 134 -11.00 10.58 9.96
C TYR A 134 -11.91 11.48 9.11
N ILE A 135 -12.60 10.86 8.15
CA ILE A 135 -13.56 11.55 7.29
C ILE A 135 -14.97 11.06 7.58
N LYS A 136 -15.96 11.78 7.03
CA LYS A 136 -17.34 11.29 7.01
C LYS A 136 -17.39 9.97 6.23
N PRO A 137 -17.88 8.86 6.83
CA PRO A 137 -17.91 7.57 6.16
C PRO A 137 -18.63 7.63 4.82
N THR A 138 -17.95 7.17 3.77
CA THR A 138 -18.47 7.20 2.40
C THR A 138 -18.32 5.83 1.75
N ILE A 139 -19.36 5.35 1.08
CA ILE A 139 -19.33 4.07 0.37
C ILE A 139 -18.87 4.33 -1.07
N ILE A 140 -17.81 3.64 -1.48
CA ILE A 140 -17.21 3.73 -2.81
C ILE A 140 -17.02 2.34 -3.41
N GLU A 141 -17.06 2.24 -4.73
CA GLU A 141 -16.75 0.99 -5.45
C GLU A 141 -15.27 0.94 -5.87
N LYS A 142 -14.69 2.12 -6.10
CA LYS A 142 -13.30 2.30 -6.55
C LYS A 142 -12.67 3.45 -5.77
N LEU A 143 -11.43 3.25 -5.34
CA LEU A 143 -10.60 4.24 -4.68
C LEU A 143 -9.50 4.70 -5.65
N PRO A 144 -9.58 5.92 -6.21
CA PRO A 144 -8.47 6.53 -6.92
C PRO A 144 -7.40 6.97 -5.91
N ILE A 145 -6.15 6.49 -6.05
CA ILE A 145 -5.06 6.70 -5.09
C ILE A 145 -3.68 6.63 -5.75
#